data_AF-A0A538S3R3-F1
#
_entry.id   AF-A0A538S3R3-F1
#
_cell.length_a   1.000
_cell.length_b   1.000
_cell.length_c   1.000
_cell.angle_alpha   90.00
_cell.angle_beta   90.00
_cell.angle_gamma   90.00
#
_symmetry.space_group_name_H-M   'P 1'
#
loop_
_entity.id
_entity.type
_entity.pdbx_description
1 polymer ?
#
loop_
_entity_poly.entity_id
_entity_poly.type
_entity_poly.pdbx_seq_one_letter_code
_entity_poly.pdbx_strand_id
1 'polypeptide(L)' 'MKRTKPRLFWQSLSLEELAEQQGVTPVEDLKEVAQLWPVDDDPDELLRFILEERRARRQVPHGRQ' A
#
# COMPACT_ATOMS: atom_id res chain seq x y z
N MET A 1 -7.87 36.81 -4.35
CA MET A 1 -7.78 35.51 -5.07
C MET A 1 -6.34 35.03 -5.00
N LYS A 2 -6.03 33.97 -4.24
CA LYS A 2 -4.68 33.43 -4.13
C LYS A 2 -4.41 32.57 -5.38
N ARG A 3 -3.43 32.94 -6.20
CA ARG A 3 -2.95 32.13 -7.33
C ARG A 3 -2.22 30.90 -6.77
N THR A 4 -2.75 29.71 -7.01
CA THR A 4 -2.04 28.45 -6.73
C THR A 4 -0.97 28.24 -7.80
N LYS A 5 0.28 27.99 -7.39
CA LYS A 5 1.37 27.67 -8.31
C LYS A 5 1.08 26.29 -8.95
N PRO A 6 1.34 26.10 -10.26
CA PRO A 6 1.14 24.81 -10.90
C PRO A 6 2.05 23.76 -10.23
N ARG A 7 1.46 22.64 -9.78
CA ARG A 7 2.21 21.51 -9.20
C ARG A 7 2.90 20.72 -10.31
N LEU A 8 4.12 20.26 -10.04
CA LEU A 8 4.86 19.39 -10.93
C LEU A 8 4.26 17.98 -10.89
N PHE A 9 4.23 17.25 -12.01
CA PHE A 9 3.56 15.94 -12.05
C PHE A 9 4.16 14.93 -11.07
N TRP A 10 5.48 14.99 -10.83
CA TRP A 10 6.24 14.10 -9.95
C TRP A 10 6.18 14.48 -8.46
N GLN A 11 5.46 15.55 -8.09
CA GLN A 11 5.19 15.82 -6.68
C GLN A 11 4.08 14.89 -6.20
N SER A 12 4.47 13.86 -5.45
CA SER A 12 3.53 13.04 -4.70
C SER A 12 2.72 13.91 -3.73
N LEU A 13 1.45 13.58 -3.60
CA LEU A 13 0.60 14.05 -2.52
C LEU A 13 0.78 13.14 -1.32
N SER A 14 0.52 13.66 -0.12
CA SER A 14 0.34 12.78 1.03
C SER A 14 -0.92 11.92 0.83
N LEU A 15 -1.02 10.80 1.57
CA LEU A 15 -2.22 9.95 1.52
C LEU A 15 -3.46 10.73 1.99
N GLU A 16 -3.29 11.64 2.95
CA GLU A 16 -4.34 12.49 3.48
C GLU A 16 -4.86 13.48 2.41
N GLU A 17 -3.94 14.13 1.68
CA GLU A 17 -4.32 15.05 0.61
C GLU A 17 -5.02 14.30 -0.55
N LEU A 18 -4.60 13.07 -0.85
CA LEU A 18 -5.27 12.22 -1.85
C LEU A 18 -6.67 11.80 -1.39
N ALA A 19 -6.81 11.42 -0.12
CA ALA A 19 -8.08 11.04 0.46
C ALA A 19 -9.09 12.20 0.40
N GLU A 20 -8.64 13.42 0.75
CA GLU A 20 -9.44 14.65 0.65
C GLU A 20 -9.89 14.93 -0.79
N GLN A 21 -8.99 14.81 -1.77
CA GLN A 21 -9.33 15.06 -3.18
C GLN A 21 -10.37 14.07 -3.74
N GLN A 22 -10.32 12.82 -3.32
CA GLN A 22 -11.23 11.78 -3.79
C GLN A 22 -12.51 11.71 -2.94
N GLY A 23 -12.60 12.50 -1.86
CA GLY A 23 -13.74 12.45 -0.93
C GLY A 23 -13.86 11.09 -0.22
N VAL A 24 -12.73 10.42 0.01
CA VAL A 24 -12.68 9.12 0.70
C VAL A 24 -12.03 9.27 2.07
N THR A 25 -12.38 8.39 3.00
CA THR A 25 -11.74 8.30 4.31
C THR A 25 -10.88 7.04 4.37
N PRO A 26 -9.71 7.10 5.04
CA PRO A 26 -8.95 5.89 5.31
C PRO A 26 -9.79 4.93 6.16
N VAL A 27 -9.68 3.63 5.87
CA VAL A 27 -10.28 2.58 6.70
C VAL A 27 -9.34 2.33 7.88
N GLU A 28 -9.87 2.44 9.10
CA GLU A 28 -9.10 2.26 10.34
C GLU A 28 -9.24 0.84 10.93
N ASP A 29 -10.30 0.10 10.56
CA ASP A 29 -10.53 -1.28 11.02
C ASP A 29 -10.09 -2.29 9.95
N LEU A 30 -9.16 -3.17 10.34
CA LEU A 30 -8.73 -4.28 9.50
C LEU A 30 -9.87 -5.21 9.09
N LYS A 31 -10.92 -5.36 9.91
CA LYS A 31 -12.10 -6.17 9.55
C LYS A 31 -12.87 -5.59 8.37
N GLU A 32 -12.98 -4.27 8.30
CA GLU A 32 -13.62 -3.60 7.17
C GLU A 32 -12.79 -3.80 5.90
N VAL A 33 -11.46 -3.74 5.99
CA VAL A 33 -10.57 -4.05 4.87
C VAL A 33 -10.70 -5.52 4.44
N ALA A 34 -10.77 -6.45 5.40
CA ALA A 34 -10.89 -7.88 5.12
C ALA A 34 -12.20 -8.24 4.40
N GLN A 35 -13.28 -7.47 4.61
CA GLN A 35 -14.53 -7.66 3.86
C GLN A 35 -14.41 -7.31 2.37
N LEU A 36 -13.40 -6.52 1.99
CA LEU A 36 -13.13 -6.15 0.60
C LEU A 36 -12.23 -7.16 -0.11
N TRP A 37 -11.85 -8.27 0.55
CA TRP A 37 -11.03 -9.30 -0.06
C TRP A 37 -11.77 -9.92 -1.27
N PRO A 38 -11.09 -10.13 -2.41
CA PRO A 38 -11.72 -10.80 -3.55
C PRO A 38 -12.24 -12.17 -3.15
N VAL A 39 -13.51 -12.46 -3.47
CA VAL A 39 -14.16 -13.73 -3.08
C VAL A 39 -13.52 -14.96 -3.73
N ASP A 40 -12.86 -14.75 -4.87
CA ASP A 40 -12.21 -15.81 -5.65
C ASP A 40 -10.75 -16.06 -5.21
N ASP A 41 -10.20 -15.26 -4.30
CA ASP A 41 -8.82 -15.36 -3.84
C ASP A 41 -8.74 -15.94 -2.42
N ASP A 42 -7.84 -16.91 -2.21
CA ASP A 42 -7.51 -17.43 -0.89
C ASP A 42 -6.48 -16.52 -0.17
N PRO A 43 -6.85 -15.82 0.92
CA PRO A 43 -5.92 -14.96 1.64
C PRO A 43 -4.72 -15.72 2.23
N ASP A 44 -4.88 -17.02 2.56
CA ASP A 44 -3.81 -17.82 3.12
C ASP A 44 -2.75 -18.18 2.06
N GLU A 45 -3.13 -18.27 0.79
CA GLU A 45 -2.20 -18.47 -0.32
C GLU A 45 -1.29 -17.24 -0.51
N LEU A 46 -1.88 -16.03 -0.49
CA LEU A 46 -1.08 -14.80 -0.57
C LEU A 46 -0.13 -14.68 0.64
N LEU A 47 -0.63 -14.94 1.84
CA LEU A 47 0.20 -14.89 3.05
C LEU A 47 1.37 -15.87 2.96
N ARG A 48 1.13 -17.10 2.49
CA ARG A 48 2.17 -18.11 2.28
C ARG A 48 3.24 -17.62 1.31
N PHE A 49 2.83 -17.08 0.17
CA PHE A 49 3.74 -16.50 -0.82
C PHE A 49 4.61 -15.39 -0.22
N ILE A 50 4.02 -14.45 0.52
CA ILE A 50 4.76 -13.36 1.19
C ILE A 50 5.80 -13.91 2.17
N LEU A 51 5.43 -14.94 2.95
CA LEU A 51 6.35 -15.54 3.92
C LEU A 51 7.52 -16.27 3.24
N GLU A 52 7.26 -16.97 2.14
CA GLU A 52 8.27 -17.62 1.31
C GLU A 52 9.25 -16.61 0.71
N GLU A 53 8.74 -15.55 0.09
CA GLU A 53 9.55 -14.46 -0.46
C GLU A 53 10.45 -13.81 0.61
N ARG A 54 9.88 -13.52 1.79
CA ARG A 54 10.65 -12.95 2.91
C ARG A 54 11.72 -13.93 3.41
N ARG A 55 11.43 -15.22 3.43
CA ARG A 55 12.41 -16.25 3.79
C ARG A 55 13.54 -16.28 2.76
N ALA A 56 13.22 -16.29 1.46
CA ALA A 56 14.20 -16.27 0.39
C ALA A 56 15.13 -15.05 0.51
N ARG A 57 14.58 -13.84 0.68
CA ARG A 57 15.36 -12.60 0.85
C ARG A 57 16.29 -12.61 2.06
N ARG A 58 15.87 -13.24 3.16
CA ARG A 58 16.70 -13.40 4.37
C ARG A 58 17.81 -14.44 4.21
N GLN A 59 17.62 -15.42 3.31
CA GLN A 59 18.59 -16.47 3.04
C GLN A 59 19.63 -16.09 1.98
N VAL A 60 19.42 -14.98 1.27
CA VAL A 60 20.49 -14.35 0.48
C VAL A 60 21.57 -13.88 1.46
N PRO A 61 22.79 -14.46 1.44
CA PRO A 61 23.87 -13.95 2.26
C PRO A 61 24.05 -12.49 1.85
N HIS A 62 23.99 -11.56 2.80
CA HIS A 62 24.50 -10.23 2.55
C HIS A 62 25.98 -10.41 2.21
N GLY A 63 26.30 -10.32 0.92
CA GLY A 63 27.68 -10.35 0.45
C GLY A 63 28.41 -9.23 1.19
N ARG A 64 29.36 -9.61 2.05
CA ARG A 64 30.37 -8.69 2.56
C ARG A 64 31.06 -8.07 1.34
N GLN A 65 30.85 -6.78 1.14
CA GLN A 65 31.85 -5.91 0.53
C GLN A 65 32.60 -5.21 1.65
#